data_AF-A0A6C0Q2K4-F1
#
_entry.id   AF-A0A6C0Q2K4-F1
#
_cell.length_a   1.000
_cell.length_b   1.000
_cell.length_c   1.000
_cell.angle_alpha   90.00
_cell.angle_beta   90.00
_cell.angle_gamma   90.00
#
_symmetry.space_group_name_H-M   'P 1'
#
loop_
_entity.id
_entity.type
_entity.pdbx_description
1 polymer ?
#
loop_
_entity_poly.entity_id
_entity_poly.type
_entity_poly.pdbx_seq_one_letter_code
_entity_poly.pdbx_strand_id
1 'polypeptide(L)'
;MAVLGTLLGVVVTHIFQRDSSKRAESFTLGQQLRSERLAVYSDFAGAVTELRRGQQDRWHRKREDPESPAHFEARTESYRLRGVALHALFRVQLIASCPEVVDAARAAYEKASSIPQATDRQELSTNGEQARERLERFIVLASTDLR
;
A
#
# COMPACT_ATOMS: atom_id res chain seq x y z
N MET A 1 64.25 3.50 -12.60
CA MET A 1 62.97 3.16 -13.25
C MET A 1 62.00 2.58 -12.22
N ALA A 2 61.46 3.37 -11.29
CA ALA A 2 60.57 2.84 -10.23
C ALA A 2 59.41 3.78 -9.80
N VAL A 3 59.31 4.99 -10.36
CA VAL A 3 58.31 5.99 -9.92
C VAL A 3 57.08 6.03 -10.84
N LEU A 4 57.20 5.53 -12.08
CA LEU A 4 56.10 5.48 -13.05
C LEU A 4 55.06 4.40 -12.73
N GLY A 5 55.46 3.27 -12.13
CA GLY A 5 54.55 2.19 -11.77
C GLY A 5 53.60 2.53 -10.62
N THR A 6 54.03 3.37 -9.68
CA THR A 6 53.25 3.75 -8.49
C THR A 6 52.25 4.87 -8.78
N LEU A 7 52.62 5.84 -9.62
CA LEU A 7 51.69 6.91 -10.04
C LEU A 7 50.55 6.38 -10.92
N LEU A 8 50.83 5.40 -11.79
CA LEU A 8 49.80 4.71 -12.58
C LEU A 8 48.83 3.90 -11.70
N GLY A 9 49.33 3.25 -10.65
CA GLY A 9 48.49 2.53 -9.68
C GLY A 9 47.50 3.45 -8.97
N VAL A 10 47.93 4.63 -8.52
CA VAL A 10 47.09 5.58 -7.76
C VAL A 10 45.95 6.16 -8.60
N VAL A 11 46.18 6.47 -9.88
CA VAL A 11 45.14 7.00 -10.78
C VAL A 11 44.09 5.94 -11.11
N VAL A 12 44.50 4.69 -11.34
CA VAL A 12 43.58 3.59 -11.62
C VAL A 12 42.71 3.30 -10.40
N THR A 13 43.28 3.24 -9.19
CA THR A 13 42.49 2.98 -7.96
C THR A 13 41.49 4.10 -7.67
N HIS A 14 41.83 5.37 -7.90
CA HIS A 14 40.91 6.48 -7.65
C HIS A 14 39.69 6.48 -8.57
N ILE A 15 39.84 6.08 -9.84
CA ILE A 15 38.72 5.98 -10.78
C ILE A 15 37.81 4.80 -10.41
N PHE A 16 38.40 3.65 -10.04
CA PHE A 16 37.64 2.50 -9.56
C PHE A 16 36.90 2.77 -8.24
N GLN A 17 37.50 3.51 -7.31
CA GLN A 17 36.86 3.93 -6.05
C GLN A 17 35.68 4.89 -6.30
N ARG A 18 35.80 5.77 -7.30
CA ARG A 18 34.73 6.73 -7.63
C ARG A 18 33.56 6.06 -8.37
N ASP A 19 33.82 5.04 -9.18
CA ASP A 19 32.76 4.27 -9.86
C ASP A 19 32.07 3.29 -8.88
N SER A 20 32.83 2.65 -7.99
CA SER A 20 32.26 1.77 -6.96
C SER A 20 31.42 2.54 -5.94
N SER A 21 31.85 3.74 -5.53
CA SER A 21 31.08 4.60 -4.62
C SER A 21 29.74 5.03 -5.24
N LYS A 22 29.72 5.40 -6.52
CA LYS A 22 28.49 5.78 -7.22
C LYS A 22 27.52 4.62 -7.39
N ARG A 23 28.03 3.42 -7.69
CA ARG A 23 27.23 2.19 -7.77
C ARG A 23 26.68 1.76 -6.41
N ALA A 24 27.46 1.94 -5.34
CA ALA A 24 27.01 1.66 -3.98
C ALA A 24 25.93 2.63 -3.52
N GLU A 25 26.06 3.92 -3.86
CA GLU A 25 25.06 4.95 -3.57
C GLU A 25 23.74 4.69 -4.31
N SER A 26 23.78 4.43 -5.62
CA SER A 26 22.57 4.14 -6.41
C SER A 26 21.88 2.85 -5.96
N PHE A 27 22.66 1.81 -5.61
CA PHE A 27 22.14 0.59 -5.02
C PHE A 27 21.43 0.85 -3.68
N THR A 28 22.04 1.67 -2.81
CA THR A 28 21.46 2.01 -1.50
C THR A 28 20.14 2.77 -1.64
N LEU A 29 20.09 3.77 -2.52
CA LEU A 29 18.87 4.54 -2.79
C LEU A 29 17.75 3.67 -3.39
N GLY A 30 18.09 2.76 -4.32
CA GLY A 30 17.12 1.81 -4.88
C GLY A 30 16.55 0.87 -3.82
N GLN A 31 17.41 0.34 -2.94
CA GLN A 31 16.98 -0.54 -1.85
C GLN A 31 16.10 0.21 -0.82
N GLN A 32 16.44 1.47 -0.51
CA GLN A 32 15.64 2.32 0.36
C GLN A 32 14.24 2.57 -0.22
N LEU A 33 14.14 2.96 -1.49
CA LEU A 33 12.85 3.19 -2.14
C LEU A 33 12.00 1.92 -2.18
N ARG A 34 12.60 0.76 -2.49
CA ARG A 34 11.91 -0.53 -2.47
C ARG A 34 11.36 -0.86 -1.08
N SER A 35 12.14 -0.62 -0.04
CA SER A 35 11.70 -0.83 1.35
C SER A 35 10.57 0.12 1.74
N GLU A 36 10.65 1.40 1.33
CA GLU A 36 9.62 2.39 1.63
C GLU A 36 8.30 2.07 0.90
N ARG A 37 8.37 1.66 -0.36
CA ARG A 37 7.21 1.18 -1.13
C ARG A 37 6.57 -0.04 -0.48
N LEU A 38 7.37 -1.03 -0.06
CA LEU A 38 6.86 -2.21 0.62
C LEU A 38 6.09 -1.81 1.89
N ALA A 39 6.65 -0.93 2.72
CA ALA A 39 5.98 -0.44 3.92
C ALA A 39 4.66 0.28 3.60
N VAL A 40 4.67 1.22 2.65
CA VAL A 40 3.46 1.97 2.24
C VAL A 40 2.38 1.04 1.68
N TYR A 41 2.74 0.08 0.82
CA TYR A 41 1.80 -0.85 0.21
C TYR A 41 1.22 -1.84 1.22
N SER A 42 2.04 -2.34 2.15
CA SER A 42 1.58 -3.21 3.23
C SER A 42 0.66 -2.47 4.21
N ASP A 43 1.01 -1.25 4.60
CA ASP A 43 0.17 -0.41 5.47
C ASP A 43 -1.21 -0.16 4.84
N PHE A 44 -1.25 0.15 3.55
CA PHE A 44 -2.50 0.33 2.81
C PHE A 44 -3.32 -0.96 2.75
N ALA A 45 -2.70 -2.09 2.45
CA ALA A 45 -3.40 -3.38 2.41
C ALA A 45 -4.00 -3.76 3.77
N GLY A 46 -3.28 -3.52 4.86
CA GLY A 46 -3.78 -3.68 6.22
C GLY A 46 -4.96 -2.76 6.50
N ALA A 47 -4.85 -1.47 6.17
CA ALA A 47 -5.91 -0.49 6.40
C ALA A 47 -7.20 -0.80 5.63
N VAL A 48 -7.11 -1.25 4.38
CA VAL A 48 -8.27 -1.67 3.59
C VAL A 48 -8.90 -2.95 4.15
N THR A 49 -8.09 -3.89 4.66
CA THR A 49 -8.59 -5.11 5.29
C THR A 49 -9.40 -4.79 6.54
N GLU A 50 -8.88 -3.92 7.41
CA GLU A 50 -9.61 -3.46 8.60
C GLU A 50 -10.86 -2.67 8.22
N LEU A 51 -10.79 -1.80 7.21
CA LEU A 51 -11.96 -1.11 6.68
C LEU A 51 -13.05 -2.10 6.25
N ARG A 52 -12.71 -3.13 5.46
CA ARG A 52 -13.69 -4.15 5.02
C ARG A 52 -14.38 -4.80 6.22
N ARG A 53 -13.61 -5.21 7.22
CA ARG A 53 -14.13 -5.82 8.46
C ARG A 53 -15.06 -4.87 9.20
N GLY A 54 -14.64 -3.62 9.42
CA GLY A 54 -15.45 -2.61 10.12
C GLY A 54 -16.75 -2.27 9.38
N GLN A 55 -16.73 -2.27 8.04
CA GLN A 55 -17.92 -2.04 7.23
C GLN A 55 -18.91 -3.21 7.29
N GLN A 56 -18.42 -4.45 7.36
CA GLN A 56 -19.26 -5.63 7.57
C GLN A 56 -19.90 -5.61 8.97
N ASP A 57 -19.12 -5.33 10.02
CA ASP A 57 -19.63 -5.23 11.39
C ASP A 57 -20.73 -4.16 11.49
N ARG A 58 -20.49 -2.96 10.95
CA ARG A 58 -21.50 -1.91 10.87
C ARG A 58 -22.80 -2.37 10.20
N TRP A 59 -22.69 -3.11 9.09
CA TRP A 59 -23.86 -3.61 8.38
C TRP A 59 -24.66 -4.61 9.23
N HIS A 60 -23.96 -5.53 9.92
CA HIS A 60 -24.59 -6.51 10.80
C HIS A 60 -25.31 -5.83 11.95
N ARG A 61 -24.63 -4.92 12.67
CA ARG A 61 -25.24 -4.17 13.78
C ARG A 61 -26.44 -3.34 13.36
N LYS A 62 -26.39 -2.73 12.16
CA LYS A 62 -27.54 -1.99 11.60
C LYS A 62 -28.77 -2.88 11.44
N ARG A 63 -28.57 -4.14 11.05
CA ARG A 63 -29.68 -5.09 10.82
C ARG A 63 -30.20 -5.73 12.10
N GLU A 64 -29.36 -5.86 13.11
CA GLU A 64 -29.76 -6.34 14.43
C GLU A 64 -30.63 -5.30 15.15
N ASP A 65 -30.13 -4.07 15.29
CA ASP A 65 -30.87 -2.96 15.86
C ASP A 65 -30.23 -1.61 15.43
N PRO A 66 -30.88 -0.84 14.53
CA PRO A 66 -30.38 0.45 14.05
C PRO A 66 -30.19 1.51 15.13
N GLU A 67 -30.96 1.45 16.22
CA GLU A 67 -30.93 2.47 17.28
C GLU A 67 -30.03 2.05 18.46
N SER A 68 -29.44 0.86 18.38
CA SER A 68 -28.57 0.35 19.44
C SER A 68 -27.28 1.18 19.59
N PRO A 69 -26.76 1.31 20.83
CA PRO A 69 -25.41 1.84 21.06
C PRO A 69 -24.34 1.09 20.25
N ALA A 70 -24.49 -0.22 20.10
CA ALA A 70 -23.59 -1.07 19.33
C ALA A 70 -23.56 -0.70 17.82
N HIS A 71 -24.70 -0.31 17.23
CA HIS A 71 -24.73 0.21 15.86
C HIS A 71 -24.03 1.57 15.76
N PHE A 72 -24.27 2.46 16.73
CA PHE A 72 -23.64 3.77 16.76
C PHE A 72 -22.10 3.68 16.87
N GLU A 73 -21.60 2.80 17.74
CA GLU A 73 -20.17 2.51 17.89
C GLU A 73 -19.57 1.94 16.60
N ALA A 74 -20.20 0.92 16.01
CA ALA A 74 -19.73 0.32 14.76
C ALA A 74 -19.74 1.33 13.59
N ARG A 75 -20.72 2.23 13.55
CA ARG A 75 -20.77 3.33 12.57
C ARG A 75 -19.61 4.30 12.77
N THR A 76 -19.36 4.72 14.01
CA THR A 76 -18.27 5.64 14.35
C THR A 76 -16.91 5.03 13.98
N GLU A 77 -16.70 3.77 14.35
CA GLU A 77 -15.48 3.04 14.03
C GLU A 77 -15.30 2.88 12.51
N SER A 78 -16.38 2.60 11.77
CA SER A 78 -16.31 2.52 10.30
C SER A 78 -15.83 3.82 9.65
N TYR A 79 -16.20 4.98 10.20
CA TYR A 79 -15.74 6.28 9.70
C TYR A 79 -14.28 6.51 10.03
N ARG A 80 -13.84 6.13 11.24
CA ARG A 80 -12.42 6.19 11.62
C ARG A 80 -11.56 5.34 10.70
N LEU A 81 -11.95 4.07 10.46
CA LEU A 81 -11.24 3.16 9.56
C LEU A 81 -11.22 3.66 8.13
N ARG A 82 -12.30 4.30 7.66
CA ARG A 82 -12.33 4.92 6.33
C ARG A 82 -11.27 6.04 6.22
N GLY A 83 -11.13 6.86 7.25
CA GLY A 83 -10.09 7.89 7.32
C GLY A 83 -8.68 7.31 7.29
N VAL A 84 -8.43 6.24 8.06
CA VAL A 84 -7.13 5.54 8.08
C VAL A 84 -6.78 4.98 6.69
N ALA A 85 -7.72 4.28 6.05
CA ALA A 85 -7.51 3.72 4.72
C ALA A 85 -7.33 4.80 3.64
N LEU A 86 -8.04 5.93 3.74
CA LEU A 86 -7.88 7.06 2.83
C LEU A 86 -6.49 7.71 2.97
N HIS A 87 -6.01 7.89 4.20
CA HIS A 87 -4.65 8.39 4.42
C HIS A 87 -3.60 7.43 3.84
N ALA A 88 -3.75 6.13 4.05
CA ALA A 88 -2.86 5.14 3.45
C ALA A 88 -2.91 5.19 1.91
N LEU A 89 -4.09 5.40 1.31
CA LEU A 89 -4.25 5.59 -0.15
C LEU A 89 -3.48 6.81 -0.66
N PHE A 90 -3.48 7.93 0.07
CA PHE A 90 -2.67 9.10 -0.31
C PHE A 90 -1.18 8.77 -0.32
N ARG A 91 -0.69 7.97 0.62
CA ARG A 91 0.71 7.52 0.63
C ARG A 91 1.03 6.66 -0.59
N VAL A 92 0.12 5.76 -0.99
CA VAL A 92 0.27 4.98 -2.25
C VAL A 92 0.39 5.92 -3.46
N GLN A 93 -0.48 6.93 -3.55
CA GLN A 93 -0.48 7.92 -4.65
C GLN A 93 0.83 8.70 -4.75
N LEU A 94 1.53 8.92 -3.64
CA LEU A 94 2.78 9.66 -3.60
C LEU A 94 4.00 8.83 -4.02
N ILE A 95 3.98 7.51 -3.76
CA ILE A 95 5.19 6.67 -3.90
C ILE A 95 5.16 5.72 -5.11
N ALA A 96 3.97 5.43 -5.63
CA ALA A 96 3.82 4.50 -6.75
C ALA A 96 4.44 5.06 -8.04
N SER A 97 5.20 4.22 -8.76
CA SER A 97 5.76 4.65 -10.05
C SER A 97 4.77 4.55 -11.20
N CYS A 98 3.74 3.70 -11.10
CA CYS A 98 2.78 3.49 -12.18
C CYS A 98 1.35 3.88 -11.80
N PRO A 99 0.58 4.53 -12.72
CA PRO A 99 -0.82 4.84 -12.51
C PRO A 99 -1.69 3.61 -12.20
N GLU A 100 -1.36 2.45 -12.75
CA GLU A 100 -2.15 1.22 -12.60
C GLU A 100 -2.18 0.73 -11.14
N VAL A 101 -1.10 0.91 -10.38
CA VAL A 101 -1.06 0.61 -8.93
C VAL A 101 -1.98 1.57 -8.18
N VAL A 102 -1.95 2.86 -8.53
CA VAL A 102 -2.80 3.88 -7.93
C VAL A 102 -4.28 3.60 -8.19
N ASP A 103 -4.63 3.24 -9.43
CA ASP A 103 -5.99 2.93 -9.82
C ASP A 103 -6.51 1.66 -9.13
N ALA A 104 -5.68 0.63 -9.02
CA ALA A 104 -6.03 -0.58 -8.28
C ALA A 104 -6.23 -0.30 -6.78
N ALA A 105 -5.37 0.53 -6.16
CA ALA A 105 -5.54 0.95 -4.77
C ALA A 105 -6.84 1.72 -4.58
N ARG A 106 -7.14 2.69 -5.46
CA ARG A 106 -8.38 3.46 -5.42
C ARG A 106 -9.59 2.54 -5.54
N ALA A 107 -9.58 1.61 -6.49
CA ALA A 107 -10.67 0.67 -6.70
C ALA A 107 -10.92 -0.22 -5.47
N ALA A 108 -9.86 -0.68 -4.79
CA ALA A 108 -9.94 -1.45 -3.56
C ALA A 108 -10.56 -0.64 -2.41
N TYR A 109 -10.08 0.59 -2.20
CA TYR A 109 -10.61 1.50 -1.18
C TYR A 109 -12.10 1.84 -1.41
N GLU A 110 -12.47 2.16 -2.65
CA GLU A 110 -13.85 2.52 -3.01
C GLU A 110 -14.80 1.34 -2.79
N LYS A 111 -14.40 0.13 -3.21
CA LYS A 111 -15.24 -1.05 -3.04
C LYS A 111 -15.37 -1.47 -1.58
N ALA A 112 -14.28 -1.42 -0.81
CA ALA A 112 -14.35 -1.66 0.64
C ALA A 112 -15.28 -0.64 1.32
N SER A 113 -15.21 0.62 0.90
CA SER A 113 -16.04 1.71 1.41
C SER A 113 -17.54 1.57 1.12
N SER A 114 -17.92 0.88 0.04
CA SER A 114 -19.33 0.73 -0.36
C SER A 114 -20.03 -0.45 0.32
N ILE A 115 -19.31 -1.33 1.03
CA ILE A 115 -19.86 -2.55 1.66
C ILE A 115 -21.15 -2.31 2.47
N PRO A 116 -21.27 -1.26 3.33
CA PRO A 116 -22.47 -1.08 4.15
C PRO A 116 -23.73 -0.69 3.37
N GLN A 117 -23.59 -0.38 2.08
CA GLN A 117 -24.71 -0.06 1.19
C GLN A 117 -25.47 -1.32 0.74
N ALA A 118 -24.90 -2.51 0.98
CA ALA A 118 -25.56 -3.76 0.67
C ALA A 118 -26.97 -3.81 1.28
N THR A 119 -27.95 -4.16 0.46
CA THR A 119 -29.35 -4.27 0.86
C THR A 119 -29.63 -5.59 1.54
N ASP A 120 -28.90 -6.65 1.20
CA ASP A 120 -29.04 -8.00 1.76
C ASP A 120 -27.71 -8.74 2.01
N ARG A 121 -27.82 -9.95 2.58
CA ARG A 121 -26.65 -10.77 2.96
C ARG A 121 -25.91 -11.30 1.73
N GLN A 122 -26.62 -11.58 0.63
CA GLN A 122 -26.02 -12.03 -0.62
C GLN A 122 -25.19 -10.90 -1.24
N GLU A 123 -25.74 -9.69 -1.24
CA GLU A 123 -25.06 -8.49 -1.71
C GLU A 123 -23.89 -8.12 -0.81
N LEU A 124 -24.01 -8.25 0.52
CA LEU A 124 -22.91 -8.06 1.46
C LEU A 124 -21.75 -9.02 1.14
N SER A 125 -22.06 -10.30 0.95
CA SER A 125 -21.06 -11.32 0.61
C SER A 125 -20.37 -10.99 -0.71
N THR A 126 -21.14 -10.70 -1.76
CA THR A 126 -20.64 -10.30 -3.08
C THR A 126 -19.76 -9.05 -3.00
N ASN A 127 -20.20 -8.02 -2.25
CA ASN A 127 -19.45 -6.79 -2.07
C ASN A 127 -18.15 -7.02 -1.30
N GLY A 128 -18.20 -7.86 -0.27
CA GLY A 128 -17.03 -8.27 0.51
C GLY A 128 -15.99 -9.00 -0.33
N GLU A 129 -16.44 -9.87 -1.23
CA GLU A 129 -15.60 -10.64 -2.13
C GLU A 129 -14.97 -9.77 -3.22
N GLN A 130 -15.77 -8.93 -3.89
CA GLN A 130 -15.25 -7.98 -4.87
C GLN A 130 -14.24 -6.99 -4.26
N ALA A 131 -14.42 -6.61 -2.99
CA ALA A 131 -13.43 -5.79 -2.29
C ALA A 131 -12.12 -6.54 -2.04
N ARG A 132 -12.19 -7.85 -1.75
CA ARG A 132 -11.02 -8.73 -1.60
C ARG A 132 -10.26 -8.85 -2.92
N GLU A 133 -10.96 -9.17 -4.00
CA GLU A 133 -10.37 -9.33 -5.34
C GLU A 133 -9.66 -8.05 -5.82
N ARG A 134 -10.26 -6.87 -5.58
CA ARG A 134 -9.64 -5.59 -5.92
C ARG A 134 -8.37 -5.33 -5.10
N LEU A 135 -8.38 -5.68 -3.82
CA LEU A 135 -7.19 -5.57 -2.97
C LEU A 135 -6.09 -6.53 -3.45
N GLU A 136 -6.44 -7.75 -3.85
CA GLU A 136 -5.49 -8.72 -4.42
C GLU A 136 -4.89 -8.23 -5.73
N ARG A 137 -5.71 -7.63 -6.60
CA ARG A 137 -5.22 -6.99 -7.83
C ARG A 137 -4.23 -5.86 -7.53
N PHE A 138 -4.50 -5.05 -6.51
CA PHE A 138 -3.53 -4.07 -6.04
C PHE A 138 -2.21 -4.72 -5.60
N ILE A 139 -2.27 -5.79 -4.80
CA ILE A 139 -1.06 -6.50 -4.32
C ILE A 139 -0.23 -7.04 -5.49
N VAL A 140 -0.87 -7.63 -6.50
CA VAL A 140 -0.18 -8.15 -7.70
C VAL A 140 0.55 -7.02 -8.45
N LEU A 141 -0.12 -5.89 -8.68
CA LEU A 141 0.47 -4.75 -9.37
C LEU A 141 1.60 -4.11 -8.53
N ALA A 142 1.35 -3.91 -7.23
CA ALA A 142 2.33 -3.39 -6.28
C ALA A 142 3.58 -4.27 -6.21
N SER A 143 3.43 -5.60 -6.26
CA SER A 143 4.58 -6.53 -6.27
C SER A 143 5.46 -6.38 -7.52
N THR A 144 4.88 -5.92 -8.63
CA THR A 144 5.61 -5.64 -9.87
C THR A 144 6.33 -4.29 -9.77
N ASP A 145 5.70 -3.29 -9.13
CA ASP A 145 6.27 -1.94 -8.89
C ASP A 145 7.42 -1.93 -7.86
N LEU A 146 7.57 -3.01 -7.09
CA LEU A 146 8.70 -3.23 -6.18
C LEU A 146 9.96 -3.76 -6.89
N ARG A 147 9.84 -4.24 -8.13
CA ARG A 147 10.95 -4.85 -8.88
C ARG A 147 11.81 -3.80 -9.55
#